data_AF-A0A931UDR5-F1
#
_entry.id   AF-A0A931UDR5-F1
#
_cell.length_a   1.000
_cell.length_b   1.000
_cell.length_c   1.000
_cell.angle_alpha   90.00
_cell.angle_beta   90.00
_cell.angle_gamma   90.00
#
_symmetry.space_group_name_H-M   'P 1'
#
loop_
_entity.id
_entity.type
_entity.pdbx_description
1 polymer ?
#
loop_
_entity_poly.entity_id
_entity_poly.type
_entity_poly.pdbx_seq_one_letter_code
_entity_poly.pdbx_strand_id
1 'polypeptide(L)'
;TKPEIDAAYEYLTAHKEKYGLEQIGKPLHNHGSYSVYFLEPGSNGWEIECYEDVQNRDKVKSLFGGVWAPHWNKPLPEQRFPGRGYLPQGFTHGTLAIRDVKKSWDFFANILGLSVYQANDHVIYIKHPDTKPYVVCAVRGEYKTFSPNFRFTIALESAQAVSQAYRRLAESGKELGVTELCEPQGGGAFCSFLLRDPDRNWWEISSPN
;
A
#
# COMPACT_ATOMS: atom_id res chain seq x y z
N THR A 1 -9.66 -17.12 4.82
CA THR A 1 -9.22 -18.09 5.85
C THR A 1 -7.98 -18.83 5.35
N LYS A 2 -7.31 -19.67 6.14
CA LYS A 2 -6.18 -20.47 5.62
C LYS A 2 -6.56 -21.38 4.43
N PRO A 3 -7.68 -22.13 4.48
CA PRO A 3 -8.11 -22.94 3.34
C PRO A 3 -8.33 -22.13 2.04
N GLU A 4 -8.78 -20.87 2.13
CA GLU A 4 -8.90 -20.01 0.95
C GLU A 4 -7.54 -19.64 0.35
N ILE A 5 -6.48 -19.52 1.15
CA ILE A 5 -5.12 -19.27 0.63
C ILE A 5 -4.59 -20.51 -0.09
N ASP A 6 -4.83 -21.69 0.47
CA ASP A 6 -4.45 -22.95 -0.17
C ASP A 6 -5.19 -23.13 -1.50
N ALA A 7 -6.50 -22.87 -1.52
CA ALA A 7 -7.30 -22.90 -2.75
C ALA A 7 -6.85 -21.85 -3.78
N ALA A 8 -6.45 -20.65 -3.33
CA ALA A 8 -5.87 -19.64 -4.21
C ALA A 8 -4.58 -20.14 -4.85
N TYR A 9 -3.68 -20.74 -4.06
CA TYR A 9 -2.44 -21.32 -4.57
C TYR A 9 -2.69 -22.44 -5.58
N GLU A 10 -3.60 -23.37 -5.28
CA GLU A 10 -3.98 -24.46 -6.19
C GLU A 10 -4.55 -23.90 -7.50
N TYR A 11 -5.49 -22.96 -7.43
CA TYR A 11 -6.09 -22.34 -8.60
C TYR A 11 -5.05 -21.59 -9.46
N LEU A 12 -4.20 -20.76 -8.85
CA LEU A 12 -3.17 -20.01 -9.55
C LEU A 12 -2.16 -20.96 -10.21
N THR A 13 -1.76 -22.03 -9.53
CA THR A 13 -0.82 -23.03 -10.05
C THR A 13 -1.42 -23.79 -11.23
N ALA A 14 -2.66 -24.26 -11.11
CA ALA A 14 -3.36 -24.98 -12.18
C ALA A 14 -3.56 -24.13 -13.45
N HIS A 15 -3.57 -22.80 -13.32
CA HIS A 15 -3.78 -21.88 -14.44
C HIS A 15 -2.55 -21.02 -14.75
N LYS A 16 -1.37 -21.40 -14.25
CA LYS A 16 -0.12 -20.63 -14.38
C LYS A 16 0.16 -20.25 -15.82
N GLU A 17 0.17 -21.24 -16.73
CA GLU A 17 0.45 -21.03 -18.16
C GLU A 17 -0.64 -20.22 -18.85
N LYS A 18 -1.91 -20.54 -18.54
CA LYS A 18 -3.09 -19.87 -19.13
C LYS A 18 -3.06 -18.36 -18.90
N TYR A 19 -2.63 -17.93 -17.71
CA TYR A 19 -2.62 -16.52 -17.32
C TYR A 19 -1.23 -15.89 -17.35
N GLY A 20 -0.20 -16.59 -17.84
CA GLY A 20 1.15 -16.05 -17.92
C GLY A 20 1.77 -15.68 -16.57
N LEU A 21 1.45 -16.43 -15.51
CA LEU A 21 2.00 -16.18 -14.18
C LEU A 21 3.45 -16.67 -14.15
N GLU A 22 4.42 -15.77 -14.04
CA GLU A 22 5.85 -16.15 -14.13
C GLU A 22 6.30 -16.97 -12.91
N GLN A 23 5.94 -16.50 -11.72
CA GLN A 23 6.34 -17.08 -10.45
C GLN A 23 5.16 -17.13 -9.48
N ILE A 24 5.05 -18.25 -8.77
CA ILE A 24 4.10 -18.46 -7.67
C ILE A 24 4.89 -19.09 -6.51
N GLY A 25 4.92 -18.42 -5.36
CA GLY A 25 5.51 -18.94 -4.14
C GLY A 25 4.58 -19.96 -3.47
N LYS A 26 5.14 -20.92 -2.74
CA LYS A 26 4.32 -21.79 -1.87
C LYS A 26 3.70 -20.94 -0.76
N PRO A 27 2.48 -21.25 -0.30
CA PRO A 27 1.90 -20.60 0.86
C PRO A 27 2.80 -20.70 2.08
N LEU A 28 2.93 -19.62 2.84
CA LEU A 28 3.70 -19.63 4.08
C LEU A 28 3.15 -18.67 5.13
N HIS A 29 3.57 -18.89 6.37
CA HIS A 29 3.32 -17.98 7.47
C HIS A 29 4.45 -16.96 7.59
N ASN A 30 4.13 -15.68 7.46
CA ASN A 30 5.09 -14.60 7.68
C ASN A 30 4.39 -13.33 8.14
N HIS A 31 5.09 -12.50 8.91
CA HIS A 31 4.61 -11.18 9.34
C HIS A 31 3.17 -11.13 9.93
N GLY A 32 2.71 -12.24 10.51
CA GLY A 32 1.36 -12.35 11.11
C GLY A 32 0.25 -12.78 10.15
N SER A 33 0.54 -13.03 8.87
CA SER A 33 -0.40 -13.58 7.90
C SER A 33 -0.02 -14.99 7.45
N TYR A 34 -0.99 -15.72 6.91
CA TYR A 34 -0.76 -16.84 6.00
C TYR A 34 -1.05 -16.35 4.59
N SER A 35 -0.09 -16.49 3.66
CA SER A 35 -0.22 -15.86 2.35
C SER A 35 0.45 -16.62 1.22
N VAL A 36 0.02 -16.32 -0.01
CA VAL A 36 0.63 -16.74 -1.27
C VAL A 36 1.08 -15.51 -2.06
N TYR A 37 2.33 -15.52 -2.49
CA TYR A 37 2.92 -14.49 -3.36
C TYR A 37 2.99 -14.98 -4.80
N PHE A 38 2.73 -14.10 -5.76
CA PHE A 38 2.89 -14.40 -7.19
C PHE A 38 3.24 -13.15 -8.00
N LEU A 39 3.78 -13.36 -9.20
CA LEU A 39 3.99 -12.33 -10.20
C LEU A 39 2.90 -12.44 -11.28
N GLU A 40 2.20 -11.34 -11.54
CA GLU A 40 1.31 -11.24 -12.70
C GLU A 40 2.12 -10.97 -13.99
N PRO A 41 1.52 -11.10 -15.20
CA PRO A 41 2.25 -10.97 -16.47
C PRO A 41 3.08 -9.69 -16.68
N GLY A 42 2.71 -8.58 -16.03
CA GLY A 42 3.51 -7.35 -16.01
C GLY A 42 4.65 -7.35 -14.98
N SER A 43 4.94 -8.49 -14.36
CA SER A 43 5.91 -8.69 -13.27
C SER A 43 5.63 -7.89 -12.00
N ASN A 44 4.40 -7.38 -11.81
CA ASN A 44 3.99 -6.80 -10.53
C ASN A 44 3.82 -7.91 -9.49
N GLY A 45 4.35 -7.69 -8.29
CA GLY A 45 4.21 -8.60 -7.16
C GLY A 45 2.85 -8.46 -6.49
N TRP A 46 2.18 -9.58 -6.30
CA TRP A 46 0.90 -9.68 -5.61
C TRP A 46 1.00 -10.62 -4.42
N GLU A 47 0.23 -10.32 -3.39
CA GLU A 47 0.03 -11.16 -2.22
C GLU A 47 -1.48 -11.37 -2.01
N ILE A 48 -1.88 -12.63 -1.80
CA ILE A 48 -3.19 -12.96 -1.24
C ILE A 48 -2.94 -13.48 0.17
N GLU A 49 -3.53 -12.82 1.16
CA GLU A 49 -3.19 -13.03 2.57
C GLU A 49 -4.42 -13.23 3.46
N CYS A 50 -4.18 -13.88 4.61
CA CYS A 50 -5.16 -14.09 5.65
C CYS A 50 -4.56 -13.84 7.05
N TYR A 51 -5.19 -12.94 7.81
CA TYR A 51 -4.83 -12.61 9.19
C TYR A 51 -5.65 -13.35 10.25
N GLU A 52 -6.37 -14.42 9.90
CA GLU A 52 -7.30 -15.14 10.79
C GLU A 52 -6.67 -15.48 12.16
N ASP A 53 -5.44 -15.97 12.17
CA ASP A 53 -4.71 -16.32 13.41
C ASP A 53 -4.48 -15.13 14.35
N VAL A 54 -4.27 -13.94 13.76
CA VAL A 54 -3.89 -12.71 14.46
C VAL A 54 -5.15 -11.91 14.83
N GLN A 55 -6.19 -11.95 14.01
CA GLN A 55 -7.51 -11.34 14.25
C GLN A 55 -8.29 -12.00 15.39
N ASN A 56 -8.04 -13.28 15.69
CA ASN A 56 -8.68 -13.99 16.80
C ASN A 56 -8.27 -13.47 18.20
N ARG A 57 -7.38 -12.48 18.25
CA ARG A 57 -6.95 -11.81 19.49
C ARG A 57 -7.57 -10.41 19.52
N ASP A 58 -8.59 -10.17 20.35
CA ASP A 58 -9.38 -8.92 20.27
C ASP A 58 -8.57 -7.63 20.40
N LYS A 59 -7.51 -7.62 21.21
CA LYS A 59 -6.61 -6.46 21.35
C LYS A 59 -5.90 -6.09 20.04
N VAL A 60 -5.76 -7.03 19.12
CA VAL A 60 -4.97 -6.88 17.90
C VAL A 60 -5.73 -6.11 16.81
N LYS A 61 -7.07 -6.10 16.85
CA LYS A 61 -7.90 -5.36 15.90
C LYS A 61 -7.74 -3.84 16.00
N SER A 62 -7.25 -3.33 17.14
CA SER A 62 -6.97 -1.90 17.35
C SER A 62 -5.48 -1.56 17.34
N LEU A 63 -4.58 -2.55 17.32
CA LEU A 63 -3.14 -2.30 17.22
C LEU A 63 -2.81 -1.60 15.91
N PHE A 64 -1.84 -0.69 15.99
CA PHE A 64 -1.31 0.06 14.85
C PHE A 64 -2.40 0.78 14.03
N GLY A 65 -3.44 1.30 14.68
CA GLY A 65 -4.56 1.95 13.98
C GLY A 65 -5.44 0.98 13.18
N GLY A 66 -5.44 -0.30 13.55
CA GLY A 66 -6.30 -1.34 12.99
C GLY A 66 -5.86 -1.86 11.62
N VAL A 67 -4.56 -1.85 11.31
CA VAL A 67 -4.02 -2.36 10.02
C VAL A 67 -4.34 -3.84 9.76
N TRP A 68 -4.56 -4.64 10.80
CA TRP A 68 -4.95 -6.05 10.66
C TRP A 68 -6.46 -6.28 10.79
N ALA A 69 -7.25 -5.23 10.93
CA ALA A 69 -8.70 -5.34 10.96
C ALA A 69 -9.28 -5.64 9.57
N PRO A 70 -10.42 -6.35 9.47
CA PRO A 70 -11.07 -6.56 8.18
C PRO A 70 -11.40 -5.24 7.44
N HIS A 71 -11.08 -5.21 6.15
CA HIS A 71 -11.34 -4.04 5.30
C HIS A 71 -12.81 -3.94 4.87
N TRP A 72 -13.59 -4.99 5.09
CA TRP A 72 -15.02 -5.10 4.83
C TRP A 72 -15.80 -5.24 6.15
N ASN A 73 -17.09 -4.91 6.12
CA ASN A 73 -18.00 -5.15 7.25
C ASN A 73 -18.76 -6.47 7.11
N LYS A 74 -19.01 -6.91 5.87
CA LYS A 74 -19.62 -8.19 5.53
C LYS A 74 -18.80 -8.84 4.41
N PRO A 75 -18.42 -10.12 4.53
CA PRO A 75 -17.71 -10.80 3.46
C PRO A 75 -18.55 -10.83 2.18
N LEU A 76 -17.89 -10.74 1.03
CA LEU A 76 -18.47 -11.02 -0.26
C LEU A 76 -18.89 -12.49 -0.34
N PRO A 77 -19.98 -12.81 -1.05
CA PRO A 77 -20.45 -14.18 -1.20
C PRO A 77 -19.80 -14.89 -2.40
N GLU A 78 -19.65 -16.22 -2.33
CA GLU A 78 -18.96 -17.05 -3.33
C GLU A 78 -19.48 -16.85 -4.76
N GLN A 79 -20.77 -16.54 -4.93
CA GLN A 79 -21.41 -16.31 -6.23
C GLN A 79 -20.76 -15.15 -7.02
N ARG A 80 -19.99 -14.28 -6.36
CA ARG A 80 -19.22 -13.21 -7.01
C ARG A 80 -17.98 -13.72 -7.75
N PHE A 81 -17.46 -14.88 -7.36
CA PHE A 81 -16.23 -15.44 -7.93
C PHE A 81 -16.25 -16.98 -7.94
N PRO A 82 -17.22 -17.58 -8.64
CA PRO A 82 -17.49 -19.01 -8.54
C PRO A 82 -16.36 -19.87 -9.11
N GLY A 83 -16.21 -21.08 -8.57
CA GLY A 83 -15.36 -22.15 -9.13
C GLY A 83 -13.86 -22.00 -8.90
N ARG A 84 -13.44 -21.13 -7.97
CA ARG A 84 -12.01 -20.86 -7.69
C ARG A 84 -11.56 -21.35 -6.32
N GLY A 85 -12.49 -21.61 -5.40
CA GLY A 85 -12.19 -22.06 -4.03
C GLY A 85 -11.70 -20.95 -3.09
N TYR A 86 -11.56 -19.71 -3.57
CA TYR A 86 -11.21 -18.55 -2.77
C TYR A 86 -11.90 -17.29 -3.29
N LEU A 87 -12.13 -16.31 -2.41
CA LEU A 87 -12.74 -15.04 -2.79
C LEU A 87 -12.01 -13.84 -2.16
N PRO A 88 -11.24 -13.06 -2.94
CA PRO A 88 -10.64 -11.83 -2.46
C PRO A 88 -11.69 -10.84 -1.96
N GLN A 89 -11.54 -10.40 -0.71
CA GLN A 89 -12.54 -9.57 -0.03
C GLN A 89 -12.32 -8.07 -0.22
N GLY A 90 -11.08 -7.66 -0.50
CA GLY A 90 -10.72 -6.27 -0.76
C GLY A 90 -9.21 -6.08 -0.78
N PHE A 91 -8.77 -4.90 -1.22
CA PHE A 91 -7.39 -4.49 -1.07
C PHE A 91 -7.08 -4.18 0.39
N THR A 92 -6.00 -4.79 0.90
CA THR A 92 -5.52 -4.57 2.27
C THR A 92 -4.45 -3.49 2.28
N HIS A 93 -3.30 -3.78 1.67
CA HIS A 93 -2.14 -2.91 1.71
C HIS A 93 -1.28 -2.96 0.45
N GLY A 94 -0.45 -1.93 0.29
CA GLY A 94 0.71 -1.94 -0.60
C GLY A 94 2.01 -2.06 0.18
N THR A 95 3.13 -2.28 -0.51
CA THR A 95 4.47 -2.28 0.10
C THR A 95 5.35 -1.24 -0.57
N LEU A 96 6.12 -0.50 0.23
CA LEU A 96 7.13 0.44 -0.23
C LEU A 96 8.48 0.17 0.46
N ALA A 97 9.57 0.44 -0.24
CA ALA A 97 10.91 0.30 0.32
C ALA A 97 11.40 1.63 0.90
N ILE A 98 11.97 1.58 2.09
CA ILE A 98 12.60 2.73 2.75
C ILE A 98 14.04 2.42 3.12
N ARG A 99 14.83 3.45 3.42
CA ARG A 99 16.25 3.30 3.81
C ARG A 99 16.51 3.68 5.26
N ASP A 100 15.75 4.64 5.78
CA ASP A 100 15.94 5.19 7.13
C ASP A 100 14.58 5.41 7.78
N VAL A 101 14.23 4.54 8.72
CA VAL A 101 12.92 4.56 9.41
C VAL A 101 12.59 5.95 9.95
N LYS A 102 13.55 6.66 10.55
CA LYS A 102 13.29 7.95 11.17
C LYS A 102 13.00 9.01 10.11
N LYS A 103 13.80 9.07 9.05
CA LYS A 103 13.57 10.05 7.97
C LYS A 103 12.25 9.80 7.26
N SER A 104 11.91 8.54 6.97
CA SER A 104 10.63 8.21 6.34
C SER A 104 9.46 8.52 7.29
N TRP A 105 9.60 8.20 8.58
CA TRP A 105 8.60 8.54 9.60
C TRP A 105 8.30 10.03 9.63
N ASP A 106 9.35 10.85 9.77
CA ASP A 106 9.22 12.31 9.85
C ASP A 106 8.55 12.86 8.59
N PHE A 107 8.88 12.31 7.41
CA PHE A 107 8.25 12.70 6.15
C PHE A 107 6.77 12.30 6.09
N PHE A 108 6.44 11.04 6.34
CA PHE A 108 5.06 10.55 6.23
C PHE A 108 4.14 11.23 7.25
N ALA A 109 4.60 11.45 8.48
CA ALA A 109 3.81 12.11 9.51
C ALA A 109 3.68 13.62 9.26
N ASN A 110 4.80 14.32 9.02
CA ASN A 110 4.80 15.78 9.05
C ASN A 110 4.54 16.42 7.68
N ILE A 111 4.78 15.70 6.58
CA ILE A 111 4.63 16.22 5.21
C ILE A 111 3.39 15.66 4.53
N LEU A 112 3.16 14.35 4.65
CA LEU A 112 1.99 13.71 4.06
C LEU A 112 0.79 13.63 5.01
N GLY A 113 0.97 13.95 6.30
CA GLY A 113 -0.12 13.91 7.29
C GLY A 113 -0.65 12.51 7.58
N LEU A 114 0.15 11.47 7.33
CA LEU A 114 -0.24 10.08 7.55
C LEU A 114 0.00 9.67 9.00
N SER A 115 -0.83 8.76 9.49
CA SER A 115 -0.53 8.05 10.75
C SER A 115 0.56 7.03 10.49
N VAL A 116 1.60 7.04 11.34
CA VAL A 116 2.74 6.12 11.26
C VAL A 116 2.80 5.26 12.51
N TYR A 117 3.02 3.96 12.34
CA TYR A 117 3.07 2.99 13.42
C TYR A 117 4.32 2.11 13.29
N GLN A 118 5.09 1.98 14.38
CA GLN A 118 6.26 1.11 14.41
C GLN A 118 5.83 -0.36 14.56
N ALA A 119 6.12 -1.20 13.58
CA ALA A 119 5.86 -2.64 13.66
C ALA A 119 7.05 -3.39 14.28
N ASN A 120 8.27 -3.06 13.85
CA ASN A 120 9.55 -3.50 14.39
C ASN A 120 10.66 -2.57 13.88
N ASP A 121 11.92 -2.77 14.27
CA ASP A 121 13.05 -1.86 13.94
C ASP A 121 13.29 -1.62 12.45
N HIS A 122 12.74 -2.46 11.56
CA HIS A 122 12.91 -2.38 10.12
C HIS A 122 11.60 -2.15 9.35
N VAL A 123 10.47 -2.04 10.04
CA VAL A 123 9.15 -1.93 9.42
C VAL A 123 8.27 -0.92 10.13
N ILE A 124 7.70 0.00 9.36
CA ILE A 124 6.64 0.90 9.79
C ILE A 124 5.40 0.71 8.90
N TYR A 125 4.23 0.91 9.48
CA TYR A 125 2.97 0.99 8.75
C TYR A 125 2.54 2.44 8.63
N ILE A 126 2.10 2.84 7.44
CA ILE A 126 1.50 4.16 7.21
C ILE A 126 0.08 4.04 6.69
N LYS A 127 -0.81 4.94 7.13
CA LYS A 127 -2.17 5.02 6.61
C LYS A 127 -2.78 6.39 6.79
N HIS A 128 -3.78 6.70 5.97
CA HIS A 128 -4.67 7.80 6.28
C HIS A 128 -5.46 7.47 7.56
N PRO A 129 -5.59 8.39 8.52
CA PRO A 129 -6.24 8.12 9.81
C PRO A 129 -7.67 7.58 9.64
N ASP A 130 -8.41 8.10 8.66
CA ASP A 130 -9.83 7.78 8.46
C ASP A 130 -10.13 6.68 7.43
N THR A 131 -9.11 6.02 6.88
CA THR A 131 -9.33 4.90 5.92
C THR A 131 -8.79 3.59 6.47
N LYS A 132 -9.19 2.47 5.87
CA LYS A 132 -8.73 1.14 6.26
C LYS A 132 -7.41 0.72 5.58
N PRO A 133 -7.22 0.94 4.25
CA PRO A 133 -5.98 0.62 3.57
C PRO A 133 -4.75 1.26 4.20
N TYR A 134 -3.63 0.56 4.15
CA TYR A 134 -2.36 1.01 4.68
C TYR A 134 -1.22 0.63 3.74
N VAL A 135 -0.02 1.11 4.01
CA VAL A 135 1.19 0.75 3.26
C VAL A 135 2.24 0.26 4.25
N VAL A 136 2.84 -0.88 3.94
CA VAL A 136 3.97 -1.44 4.68
C VAL A 136 5.24 -0.82 4.13
N CYS A 137 6.00 -0.14 4.99
CA CYS A 137 7.28 0.45 4.62
C CYS A 137 8.39 -0.38 5.26
N ALA A 138 9.18 -1.08 4.44
CA ALA A 138 10.22 -1.98 4.92
C ALA A 138 11.60 -1.45 4.56
N VAL A 139 12.54 -1.49 5.51
CA VAL A 139 13.94 -1.16 5.26
C VAL A 139 14.55 -2.20 4.31
N ARG A 140 15.08 -1.74 3.18
CA ARG A 140 15.74 -2.60 2.19
C ARG A 140 17.13 -2.05 1.83
N GLY A 141 18.11 -2.94 1.77
CA GLY A 141 19.48 -2.61 1.34
C GLY A 141 19.59 -2.41 -0.18
N GLU A 142 18.87 -3.20 -0.96
CA GLU A 142 18.72 -3.03 -2.41
C GLU A 142 17.43 -2.25 -2.71
N TYR A 143 17.52 -1.22 -3.55
CA TYR A 143 16.39 -0.38 -3.90
C TYR A 143 16.20 -0.32 -5.42
N LYS A 144 14.96 -0.51 -5.85
CA LYS A 144 14.53 -0.22 -7.22
C LYS A 144 14.05 1.22 -7.27
N THR A 145 14.52 1.96 -8.27
CA THR A 145 13.92 3.27 -8.60
C THR A 145 12.84 3.04 -9.64
N PHE A 146 11.61 3.43 -9.32
CA PHE A 146 10.49 3.30 -10.24
C PHE A 146 10.20 4.62 -10.97
N SER A 147 9.51 4.52 -12.10
CA SER A 147 8.95 5.68 -12.79
C SER A 147 7.76 6.26 -11.99
N PRO A 148 7.31 7.50 -12.29
CA PRO A 148 6.16 8.09 -11.62
C PRO A 148 4.84 7.31 -11.75
N ASN A 149 4.78 6.29 -12.60
CA ASN A 149 3.60 5.42 -12.69
C ASN A 149 3.44 4.51 -11.46
N PHE A 150 4.52 4.28 -10.71
CA PHE A 150 4.50 3.52 -9.46
C PHE A 150 4.45 4.48 -8.28
N ARG A 151 3.25 4.90 -7.92
CA ARG A 151 3.02 5.92 -6.91
C ARG A 151 1.83 5.61 -6.03
N PHE A 152 1.82 6.21 -4.86
CA PHE A 152 0.65 6.31 -4.01
C PHE A 152 0.04 7.70 -4.14
N THR A 153 -1.29 7.77 -4.19
CA THR A 153 -2.02 9.03 -4.35
C THR A 153 -2.75 9.40 -3.06
N ILE A 154 -2.58 10.64 -2.62
CA ILE A 154 -3.28 11.24 -1.49
C ILE A 154 -4.11 12.41 -2.03
N ALA A 155 -5.42 12.35 -1.81
CA ALA A 155 -6.33 13.40 -2.24
C ALA A 155 -6.46 14.49 -1.15
N LEU A 156 -6.41 15.74 -1.57
CA LEU A 156 -6.83 16.92 -0.79
C LEU A 156 -8.25 17.31 -1.15
N GLU A 157 -8.85 18.20 -0.38
CA GLU A 157 -10.27 18.58 -0.52
C GLU A 157 -10.62 19.31 -1.83
N SER A 158 -9.65 19.96 -2.49
CA SER A 158 -9.90 20.77 -3.68
C SER A 158 -8.64 21.05 -4.50
N ALA A 159 -8.81 21.43 -5.76
CA ALA A 159 -7.71 21.92 -6.60
C ALA A 159 -6.99 23.15 -6.00
N GLN A 160 -7.72 24.00 -5.27
CA GLN A 160 -7.13 25.13 -4.56
C GLN A 160 -6.22 24.65 -3.42
N ALA A 161 -6.64 23.64 -2.65
CA ALA A 161 -5.82 23.04 -1.60
C ALA A 161 -4.53 22.42 -2.17
N VAL A 162 -4.62 21.73 -3.31
CA VAL A 162 -3.45 21.21 -4.05
C VAL A 162 -2.50 22.34 -4.45
N SER A 163 -3.02 23.41 -5.05
CA SER A 163 -2.22 24.56 -5.46
C SER A 163 -1.53 25.26 -4.27
N GLN A 164 -2.18 25.30 -3.10
CA GLN A 164 -1.57 25.81 -1.87
C GLN A 164 -0.50 24.88 -1.31
N ALA A 165 -0.74 23.57 -1.30
CA ALA A 165 0.22 22.57 -0.87
C ALA A 165 1.49 22.62 -1.74
N TYR A 166 1.33 22.70 -3.06
CA TYR A 166 2.44 22.86 -4.00
C TYR A 166 3.30 24.06 -3.66
N ARG A 167 2.70 25.26 -3.49
CA ARG A 167 3.46 26.48 -3.16
C ARG A 167 4.27 26.34 -1.87
N ARG A 168 3.67 25.78 -0.81
CA ARG A 168 4.39 25.52 0.46
C ARG A 168 5.58 24.58 0.28
N LEU A 169 5.41 23.52 -0.52
CA LEU A 169 6.49 22.57 -0.82
C LEU A 169 7.54 23.14 -1.77
N ALA A 170 7.17 24.03 -2.69
CA ALA A 170 8.13 24.72 -3.55
C ALA A 170 9.03 25.68 -2.74
N GLU A 171 8.47 26.31 -1.69
CA GLU A 171 9.20 27.21 -0.80
C GLU A 171 10.14 26.47 0.17
N SER A 172 9.69 25.35 0.75
CA SER A 172 10.38 24.71 1.90
C SER A 172 10.58 23.18 1.79
N GLY A 173 10.01 22.54 0.77
CA GLY A 173 9.93 21.08 0.67
C GLY A 173 11.29 20.39 0.65
N LYS A 174 12.32 21.02 0.09
CA LYS A 174 13.68 20.47 0.05
C LYS A 174 14.27 20.28 1.46
N GLU A 175 14.05 21.24 2.35
CA GLU A 175 14.50 21.17 3.76
C GLU A 175 13.73 20.10 4.53
N LEU A 176 12.51 19.82 4.09
CA LEU A 176 11.61 18.81 4.64
C LEU A 176 11.79 17.42 4.02
N GLY A 177 12.79 17.25 3.14
CA GLY A 177 13.14 15.95 2.57
C GLY A 177 12.46 15.59 1.26
N VAL A 178 11.69 16.50 0.65
CA VAL A 178 11.22 16.33 -0.74
C VAL A 178 12.43 16.35 -1.68
N THR A 179 12.67 15.23 -2.37
CA THR A 179 13.83 15.09 -3.24
C THR A 179 13.57 15.52 -4.68
N GLU A 180 12.30 15.52 -5.08
CA GLU A 180 11.83 15.97 -6.39
C GLU A 180 10.41 16.49 -6.26
N LEU A 181 10.09 17.59 -6.95
CA LEU A 181 8.77 18.21 -6.95
C LEU A 181 8.44 18.59 -8.40
N CYS A 182 7.40 18.00 -8.97
CA CYS A 182 6.97 18.27 -10.33
C CYS A 182 5.95 19.40 -10.35
N GLU A 183 5.96 20.20 -11.42
CA GLU A 183 4.95 21.24 -11.62
C GLU A 183 3.53 20.66 -11.62
N PRO A 184 2.54 21.37 -11.05
CA PRO A 184 1.16 20.91 -11.05
C PRO A 184 0.60 20.74 -12.46
N GLN A 185 -0.16 19.67 -12.65
CA GLN A 185 -0.87 19.34 -13.86
C GLN A 185 -2.38 19.41 -13.60
N GLY A 186 -3.16 19.69 -14.65
CA GLY A 186 -4.61 19.78 -14.61
C GLY A 186 -5.17 21.15 -14.95
N GLY A 187 -6.45 21.36 -14.65
CA GLY A 187 -7.20 22.59 -14.92
C GLY A 187 -8.64 22.50 -14.40
N GLY A 188 -9.21 23.66 -14.01
CA GLY A 188 -10.56 23.73 -13.45
C GLY A 188 -10.66 23.05 -12.07
N ALA A 189 -11.56 22.06 -11.94
CA ALA A 189 -11.78 21.34 -10.69
C ALA A 189 -10.73 20.25 -10.40
N PHE A 190 -9.94 19.86 -11.41
CA PHE A 190 -8.89 18.85 -11.28
C PHE A 190 -7.51 19.50 -11.23
N CYS A 191 -6.72 19.14 -10.21
CA CYS A 191 -5.32 19.53 -10.11
C CYS A 191 -4.55 18.44 -9.36
N SER A 192 -3.33 18.15 -9.80
CA SER A 192 -2.42 17.24 -9.11
C SER A 192 -0.97 17.64 -9.32
N PHE A 193 -0.08 17.19 -8.44
CA PHE A 193 1.36 17.23 -8.68
C PHE A 193 2.03 15.99 -8.10
N LEU A 194 3.22 15.70 -8.62
CA LEU A 194 4.04 14.58 -8.16
C LEU A 194 5.19 15.08 -7.30
N LEU A 195 5.59 14.28 -6.33
CA LEU A 195 6.76 14.53 -5.51
C LEU A 195 7.46 13.21 -5.15
N ARG A 196 8.74 13.32 -4.78
CA ARG A 196 9.52 12.19 -4.24
C ARG A 196 9.86 12.41 -2.79
N ASP A 197 9.64 11.36 -2.00
CA ASP A 197 10.02 11.31 -0.60
C ASP A 197 11.55 11.20 -0.42
N PRO A 198 12.06 11.21 0.83
CA PRO A 198 13.49 11.06 1.11
C PRO A 198 14.06 9.73 0.59
N ASP A 199 13.22 8.72 0.39
CA ASP A 199 13.56 7.38 -0.10
C ASP A 199 13.31 7.19 -1.59
N ARG A 200 13.06 8.30 -2.30
CA ARG A 200 12.90 8.34 -3.75
C ARG A 200 11.66 7.60 -4.27
N ASN A 201 10.69 7.28 -3.41
CA ASN A 201 9.37 6.77 -3.83
C ASN A 201 8.50 7.92 -4.35
N TRP A 202 7.63 7.62 -5.32
CA TRP A 202 6.73 8.59 -5.92
C TRP A 202 5.41 8.69 -5.17
N TRP A 203 4.98 9.94 -4.99
CA TRP A 203 3.70 10.30 -4.40
C TRP A 203 2.97 11.28 -5.32
N GLU A 204 1.66 11.15 -5.41
CA GLU A 204 0.78 12.12 -6.06
C GLU A 204 -0.10 12.80 -5.02
N ILE A 205 -0.13 14.12 -5.07
CA ILE A 205 -1.08 14.94 -4.32
C ILE A 205 -2.12 15.42 -5.32
N SER A 206 -3.37 15.03 -5.14
CA SER A 206 -4.45 15.31 -6.10
C SER A 206 -5.63 16.03 -5.45
N SER A 207 -6.46 16.67 -6.26
CA SER A 207 -7.82 17.03 -5.86
C SER A 207 -8.69 15.76 -5.78
N PRO A 208 -9.93 15.83 -5.26
CA PRO A 208 -10.87 14.71 -5.38
C PRO A 208 -11.13 14.42 -6.86
N ASN A 209 -11.32 13.14 -7.17
CA ASN A 209 -11.75 12.68 -8.51
C ASN A 209 -13.22 13.01 -8.78
#